data_AF-A0A3P8A1V0-F1
#
_entry.id   AF-A0A3P8A1V0-F1
#
_cell.length_a   1.000
_cell.length_b   1.000
_cell.length_c   1.000
_cell.angle_alpha   90.00
_cell.angle_beta   90.00
_cell.angle_gamma   90.00
#
_symmetry.space_group_name_H-M   'P 1'
#
loop_
_entity.id
_entity.type
_entity.pdbx_description
1 polymer ?
#
loop_
_entity_poly.entity_id
_entity_poly.type
_entity_poly.pdbx_seq_one_letter_code
_entity_poly.pdbx_strand_id
1 'polypeptide(L)'
;MVFVAEQWYRANHEPFNHVDAAFTLSYAIIMLNTDQHNPQVRRNQPPMTVDCFKRNLSGTNGGADFDPDMLMTMYNAIKSEEIVMPAEQTGIVKENYLWKVLLRRGESPEGHFEHAPTGWNDHDLFSITWGPAVAALTYVFDKSENDVILQKALNGFRKCASIAAHYGMKDVFDNLIIHLCKFSTLASNSERASEEALPLIDLVVIDEGDGNGEGNDKFDCGSNDCSAS
;
A
#
# COMPACT_ATOMS: atom_id res chain seq x y z
N MET A 1 -17.25 9.71 -13.26
CA MET A 1 -17.18 11.13 -13.65
C MET A 1 -18.53 11.85 -13.49
N VAL A 2 -19.66 11.28 -13.95
CA VAL A 2 -21.01 11.87 -13.78
C VAL A 2 -21.36 12.21 -12.33
N PHE A 3 -21.06 11.31 -11.38
CA PHE A 3 -21.29 11.55 -9.95
C PHE A 3 -20.47 12.70 -9.34
N VAL A 4 -19.28 12.99 -9.89
CA VAL A 4 -18.42 14.07 -9.39
C VAL A 4 -18.98 15.43 -9.81
N ALA A 5 -19.46 15.54 -11.06
CA ALA A 5 -20.09 16.75 -11.58
C ALA A 5 -21.36 17.12 -10.78
N GLU A 6 -22.20 16.13 -10.48
CA GLU A 6 -23.44 16.36 -9.71
C GLU A 6 -23.16 16.78 -8.25
N GLN A 7 -22.17 16.17 -7.59
CA GLN A 7 -21.79 16.53 -6.22
C GLN A 7 -21.12 17.90 -6.14
N TRP A 8 -20.26 18.24 -7.12
CA TRP A 8 -19.60 19.54 -7.17
C TRP A 8 -20.60 20.68 -7.42
N TYR A 9 -21.61 20.44 -8.27
CA TYR A 9 -22.73 21.37 -8.50
C TYR A 9 -23.52 21.66 -7.22
N ARG A 10 -23.81 20.63 -6.42
CA ARG A 10 -24.52 20.80 -5.12
C ARG A 10 -23.68 21.49 -4.05
N ALA A 11 -22.35 21.36 -4.09
CA ALA A 11 -21.46 21.86 -3.04
C ALA A 11 -21.05 23.34 -3.18
N ASN A 12 -21.04 23.90 -4.40
CA ASN A 12 -20.40 25.21 -4.68
C ASN A 12 -21.33 26.36 -5.10
N HIS A 13 -22.66 26.22 -4.96
CA HIS A 13 -23.63 27.30 -5.24
C HIS A 13 -23.34 28.14 -6.52
N GLU A 14 -23.08 27.41 -7.61
CA GLU A 14 -23.03 27.82 -9.03
C GLU A 14 -21.95 28.82 -9.49
N PRO A 15 -20.89 28.29 -10.13
CA PRO A 15 -20.24 28.89 -11.30
C PRO A 15 -20.61 28.22 -12.64
N PHE A 16 -21.40 27.14 -12.61
CA PHE A 16 -21.74 26.32 -13.79
C PHE A 16 -23.24 26.29 -14.05
N ASN A 17 -23.64 26.65 -15.27
CA ASN A 17 -25.04 26.81 -15.68
C ASN A 17 -25.72 25.47 -16.06
N HIS A 18 -24.95 24.39 -16.23
CA HIS A 18 -25.47 23.08 -16.63
C HIS A 18 -24.57 21.95 -16.12
N VAL A 19 -25.16 20.78 -15.83
CA VAL A 19 -24.42 19.55 -15.45
C VAL A 19 -23.43 19.10 -16.54
N ASP A 20 -23.72 19.46 -17.79
CA ASP A 20 -22.91 19.12 -18.96
C ASP A 20 -21.65 19.98 -19.03
N ALA A 21 -21.72 21.22 -18.53
CA ALA A 21 -20.57 22.13 -18.45
C ALA A 21 -19.46 21.56 -17.56
N ALA A 22 -19.85 21.01 -16.40
CA ALA A 22 -18.91 20.37 -15.49
C ALA A 22 -18.27 19.11 -16.10
N PHE A 23 -19.01 18.36 -16.91
CA PHE A 23 -18.48 17.20 -17.63
C PHE A 23 -17.45 17.60 -18.70
N THR A 24 -17.78 18.58 -19.54
CA THR A 24 -16.87 19.10 -20.58
C THR A 24 -15.61 19.71 -19.96
N LEU A 25 -15.77 20.48 -18.87
CA LEU A 25 -14.64 21.05 -18.13
C LEU A 25 -13.74 19.96 -17.53
N SER A 26 -14.31 18.93 -16.93
CA SER A 26 -13.54 17.80 -16.37
C SER A 26 -12.70 17.11 -17.45
N TYR A 27 -13.27 16.89 -18.64
CA TYR A 27 -12.55 16.29 -19.76
C TYR A 27 -11.42 17.21 -20.27
N ALA A 28 -11.69 18.52 -20.38
CA ALA A 28 -10.68 19.50 -20.76
C ALA A 28 -9.52 19.58 -19.77
N ILE A 29 -9.78 19.43 -18.46
CA ILE A 29 -8.76 19.37 -17.41
C ILE A 29 -7.86 18.14 -17.60
N ILE A 30 -8.44 16.97 -17.86
CA ILE A 30 -7.68 15.72 -18.09
C ILE A 30 -6.79 15.83 -19.33
N MET A 31 -7.34 16.37 -20.43
CA MET A 31 -6.56 16.61 -21.65
C MET A 31 -5.43 17.62 -21.42
N LEU A 32 -5.69 18.70 -20.68
CA LEU A 32 -4.67 19.69 -20.33
C LEU A 32 -3.56 19.06 -19.48
N ASN A 33 -3.90 18.23 -18.48
CA ASN A 33 -2.91 17.55 -17.65
C ASN A 33 -1.99 16.66 -18.51
N THR A 34 -2.59 15.89 -19.42
CA THR A 34 -1.84 15.03 -20.35
C THR A 34 -0.96 15.85 -21.29
N ASP A 35 -1.45 16.97 -21.83
CA ASP A 35 -0.71 17.83 -22.74
C ASP A 35 0.47 18.57 -22.06
N GLN A 36 0.29 19.04 -20.83
CA GLN A 36 1.33 19.78 -20.10
C GLN A 36 2.44 18.85 -19.55
N HIS A 37 2.10 17.65 -19.11
CA HIS A 37 3.02 16.78 -18.36
C HIS A 37 3.48 15.52 -19.11
N ASN A 38 2.77 15.07 -20.15
CA ASN A 38 3.20 13.89 -20.90
C ASN A 38 4.33 14.21 -21.90
N PRO A 39 5.55 13.67 -21.72
CA PRO A 39 6.69 13.96 -22.59
C PRO A 39 6.50 13.45 -24.02
N GLN A 40 5.67 12.44 -24.26
CA GLN A 40 5.39 11.93 -25.61
C GLN A 40 4.54 12.91 -26.42
N VAL A 41 3.57 13.57 -25.79
CA VAL A 41 2.70 14.56 -26.46
C VAL A 41 3.50 15.81 -26.81
N ARG A 42 4.36 16.27 -25.90
CA ARG A 42 5.24 17.43 -26.10
C ARG A 42 6.28 17.25 -27.20
N ARG A 43 6.61 16.01 -27.55
CA ARG A 43 7.49 15.70 -28.69
C ARG A 43 6.80 15.94 -30.03
N ASN A 44 5.49 15.75 -30.09
CA ASN A 44 4.71 15.80 -31.32
C ASN A 44 4.07 17.17 -31.56
N GLN A 45 3.71 17.91 -30.51
CA GLN A 45 3.05 19.22 -30.61
C GLN A 45 3.46 20.15 -29.47
N PRO A 46 3.42 21.49 -29.69
CA PRO A 46 3.66 22.45 -28.62
C PRO A 46 2.53 22.40 -27.57
N PRO A 47 2.84 22.57 -26.27
CA PRO A 47 1.82 22.55 -25.22
C PRO A 47 0.76 23.63 -25.43
N MET A 48 -0.48 23.30 -25.10
CA MET A 48 -1.63 24.19 -25.16
C MET A 48 -1.39 25.44 -24.29
N THR A 49 -1.62 26.62 -24.87
CA THR A 49 -1.54 27.90 -24.16
C THR A 49 -2.84 28.20 -23.41
N VAL A 50 -2.79 29.12 -22.43
CA VAL A 50 -3.97 29.60 -21.68
C VAL A 50 -5.07 30.09 -22.64
N ASP A 51 -4.69 30.85 -23.67
CA ASP A 51 -5.65 31.41 -24.63
C ASP A 51 -6.32 30.32 -25.46
N CYS A 52 -5.57 29.26 -25.80
CA CYS A 52 -6.11 28.10 -26.50
C CYS A 52 -7.08 27.32 -25.59
N PHE A 53 -6.74 27.15 -24.31
CA PHE A 53 -7.61 26.51 -23.32
C PHE A 53 -8.93 27.30 -23.13
N LYS A 54 -8.86 28.63 -23.02
CA LYS A 54 -10.05 29.51 -22.94
C LYS A 54 -10.92 29.39 -24.20
N ARG A 55 -10.31 29.37 -25.38
CA ARG A 55 -11.04 29.23 -26.65
C ARG A 55 -11.70 27.87 -26.81
N ASN A 56 -11.03 26.80 -26.38
CA ASN A 56 -11.57 25.44 -26.43
C ASN A 56 -12.79 25.25 -25.51
N LEU A 57 -12.91 26.04 -24.45
CA LEU A 57 -14.02 25.99 -23.50
C LEU A 57 -15.10 27.06 -23.76
N SER A 58 -14.95 27.88 -24.81
CA SER A 58 -15.94 28.89 -25.16
C SER A 58 -17.28 28.25 -25.55
N GLY A 59 -18.38 28.78 -25.03
CA GLY A 59 -19.75 28.32 -25.28
C GLY A 59 -20.13 26.98 -24.63
N THR A 60 -19.23 26.37 -23.86
CA THR A 60 -19.46 25.04 -23.27
C THR A 60 -20.16 25.10 -21.89
N ASN A 61 -20.39 26.29 -21.33
CA ASN A 61 -21.15 26.48 -20.08
C ASN A 61 -22.65 26.68 -20.35
N GLY A 62 -23.30 25.69 -20.98
CA GLY A 62 -24.72 25.80 -21.35
C GLY A 62 -25.01 26.88 -22.40
N GLY A 63 -24.06 27.13 -23.32
CA GLY A 63 -24.14 28.18 -24.33
C GLY A 63 -23.46 29.50 -23.95
N ALA A 64 -22.99 29.63 -22.71
CA ALA A 64 -22.17 30.75 -22.24
C ALA A 64 -20.70 30.34 -22.07
N ASP A 65 -19.83 31.33 -21.84
CA ASP A 65 -18.42 31.14 -21.49
C ASP A 65 -18.24 30.98 -19.98
N PHE A 66 -17.18 30.29 -19.56
CA PHE A 66 -16.74 30.28 -18.15
C PHE A 66 -15.98 31.57 -17.80
N ASP A 67 -15.88 31.87 -16.52
CA ASP A 67 -15.08 32.99 -16.02
C ASP A 67 -13.61 32.88 -16.48
N PRO A 68 -13.07 33.85 -17.24
CA PRO A 68 -11.70 33.85 -17.72
C PRO A 68 -10.65 33.76 -16.61
N ASP A 69 -10.93 34.29 -15.42
CA ASP A 69 -9.99 34.30 -14.29
C ASP A 69 -9.99 32.94 -13.57
N MET A 70 -11.15 32.30 -13.48
CA MET A 70 -11.28 30.91 -13.03
C MET A 70 -10.47 29.97 -13.94
N LEU A 71 -10.65 30.05 -15.26
CA LEU A 71 -9.94 29.21 -16.23
C LEU A 71 -8.42 29.43 -16.19
N MET A 72 -7.99 30.67 -15.98
CA MET A 72 -6.57 31.01 -15.85
C MET A 72 -5.96 30.41 -14.57
N THR A 73 -6.68 30.51 -13.45
CA THR A 73 -6.27 29.90 -12.18
C THR A 73 -6.14 28.38 -12.31
N MET A 74 -7.14 27.73 -12.89
CA MET A 74 -7.13 26.29 -13.13
C MET A 74 -5.96 25.87 -14.05
N TYR A 75 -5.75 26.58 -15.16
CA TYR A 75 -4.64 26.29 -16.07
C TYR A 75 -3.28 26.40 -15.37
N ASN A 76 -3.06 27.48 -14.61
CA ASN A 76 -1.80 27.70 -13.93
C ASN A 76 -1.54 26.62 -12.87
N ALA A 77 -2.58 26.22 -12.12
CA ALA A 77 -2.49 25.13 -11.14
C ALA A 77 -2.09 23.81 -11.80
N ILE A 78 -2.78 23.42 -12.89
CA ILE A 78 -2.49 22.19 -13.64
C ILE A 78 -1.11 22.24 -14.26
N LYS A 79 -0.67 23.40 -14.78
CA LYS A 79 0.66 23.55 -15.35
C LYS A 79 1.77 23.46 -14.30
N SER A 80 1.54 23.96 -13.08
CA SER A 80 2.53 23.93 -12.01
C SER A 80 2.62 22.57 -11.30
N GLU A 81 1.49 21.89 -11.14
CA GLU A 81 1.38 20.64 -10.38
C GLU A 81 0.65 19.59 -11.23
N GLU A 82 1.35 18.49 -11.51
CA GLU A 82 0.78 17.38 -12.25
C GLU A 82 -0.30 16.68 -11.41
N ILE A 83 -1.47 16.46 -12.01
CA ILE A 83 -2.51 15.63 -11.42
C ILE A 83 -2.11 14.17 -11.63
N VAL A 84 -1.62 13.52 -10.57
CA VAL A 84 -1.26 12.11 -10.57
C VAL A 84 -2.20 11.32 -9.69
N MET A 85 -2.63 10.14 -10.15
CA MET A 85 -3.44 9.26 -9.33
C MET A 85 -2.58 8.65 -8.22
N PRO A 86 -3.01 8.68 -6.94
CA PRO A 86 -2.23 8.11 -5.83
C PRO A 86 -1.90 6.62 -5.98
N ALA A 87 -2.71 5.88 -6.75
CA ALA A 87 -2.48 4.47 -7.06
C ALA A 87 -1.29 4.23 -8.03
N GLU A 88 -0.94 5.23 -8.83
CA GLU A 88 0.15 5.19 -9.82
C GLU A 88 1.49 5.66 -9.23
N GLN A 89 1.45 6.24 -8.02
CA GLN A 89 2.63 6.67 -7.30
C GLN A 89 3.27 5.51 -6.52
N THR A 90 4.58 5.60 -6.26
CA THR A 90 5.34 4.61 -5.47
C THR A 90 5.80 5.18 -4.14
N GLY A 91 6.02 4.32 -3.14
CA GLY A 91 6.56 4.68 -1.84
C GLY A 91 5.55 5.39 -0.91
N ILE A 92 6.06 6.31 -0.09
CA ILE A 92 5.36 6.93 1.05
C ILE A 92 4.03 7.59 0.65
N VAL A 93 3.91 8.12 -0.57
CA VAL A 93 2.67 8.80 -1.00
C VAL A 93 1.53 7.80 -1.23
N LYS A 94 1.83 6.65 -1.86
CA LYS A 94 0.87 5.55 -2.01
C LYS A 94 0.49 4.96 -0.66
N GLU A 95 1.45 4.74 0.22
CA GLU A 95 1.22 4.23 1.59
C GLU A 95 0.29 5.17 2.38
N ASN A 96 0.56 6.47 2.36
CA ASN A 96 -0.28 7.47 3.03
C ASN A 96 -1.70 7.51 2.46
N TYR A 97 -1.84 7.37 1.14
CA TYR A 97 -3.15 7.29 0.51
C TYR A 97 -3.91 6.03 0.94
N LEU A 98 -3.26 4.86 0.88
CA LEU A 98 -3.85 3.59 1.30
C LEU A 98 -4.27 3.61 2.77
N TRP A 99 -3.45 4.21 3.64
CA TRP A 99 -3.79 4.40 5.05
C TRP A 99 -5.05 5.25 5.23
N LYS A 100 -5.16 6.38 4.53
CA LYS A 100 -6.36 7.22 4.57
C LYS A 100 -7.60 6.50 4.07
N VAL A 101 -7.47 5.69 3.01
CA VAL A 101 -8.57 4.86 2.49
C VAL A 101 -8.99 3.83 3.53
N LEU A 102 -8.04 3.16 4.18
CA LEU A 102 -8.28 2.18 5.23
C LEU A 102 -9.00 2.81 6.43
N LEU A 103 -8.57 3.98 6.89
CA LEU A 103 -9.24 4.71 7.96
C LEU A 103 -10.70 5.04 7.63
N ARG A 104 -10.96 5.57 6.42
CA ARG A 104 -12.34 5.85 5.97
C ARG A 104 -13.19 4.60 5.84
N ARG A 105 -12.59 3.48 5.41
CA ARG A 105 -13.29 2.20 5.37
C ARG A 105 -13.59 1.68 6.77
N GLY A 106 -12.70 1.92 7.73
CA GLY A 106 -12.91 1.64 9.16
C GLY A 106 -14.07 2.43 9.78
N GLU A 107 -14.39 3.62 9.27
CA GLU A 107 -15.56 4.40 9.68
C GLU A 107 -16.88 3.86 9.09
N SER A 108 -16.80 3.01 8.07
CA SER A 108 -17.98 2.37 7.46
C SER A 108 -18.48 1.20 8.32
N PRO A 109 -19.71 0.70 8.10
CA PRO A 109 -20.24 -0.48 8.79
C PRO A 109 -19.38 -1.75 8.59
N GLU A 110 -18.59 -1.80 7.52
CA GLU A 110 -17.60 -2.88 7.27
C GLU A 110 -16.41 -2.84 8.23
N GLY A 111 -16.20 -1.72 8.92
CA GLY A 111 -15.14 -1.53 9.92
C GLY A 111 -15.49 -2.06 11.31
N HIS A 112 -16.48 -2.94 11.43
CA HIS A 112 -16.84 -3.54 12.71
C HIS A 112 -15.75 -4.53 13.15
N PHE A 113 -14.89 -4.10 14.08
CA PHE A 113 -13.90 -4.97 14.69
C PHE A 113 -14.55 -5.80 15.79
N GLU A 114 -14.60 -7.12 15.61
CA GLU A 114 -14.95 -8.01 16.71
C GLU A 114 -13.81 -8.05 17.72
N HIS A 115 -14.13 -7.75 18.97
CA HIS A 115 -13.16 -7.80 20.05
C HIS A 115 -12.86 -9.26 20.39
N ALA A 116 -11.75 -9.78 19.86
CA ALA A 116 -11.27 -11.10 20.23
C ALA A 116 -10.89 -11.11 21.74
N PRO A 117 -11.27 -12.14 22.51
CA PRO A 117 -10.72 -12.39 23.83
C PRO A 117 -9.18 -12.27 23.85
N THR A 118 -8.65 -11.71 24.94
CA THR A 118 -7.19 -11.60 25.15
C THR A 118 -6.53 -12.97 25.05
N GLY A 119 -5.48 -13.08 24.23
CA GLY A 119 -4.71 -14.31 24.08
C GLY A 119 -5.16 -15.24 22.94
N TRP A 120 -6.27 -14.95 22.24
CA TRP A 120 -6.82 -15.89 21.25
C TRP A 120 -5.89 -16.08 20.04
N ASN A 121 -5.32 -14.98 19.54
CA ASN A 121 -4.48 -14.98 18.34
C ASN A 121 -2.99 -14.77 18.64
N ASP A 122 -2.59 -14.79 19.92
CA ASP A 122 -1.21 -14.49 20.33
C ASP A 122 -0.21 -15.50 19.74
N HIS A 123 -0.59 -16.77 19.62
CA HIS A 123 0.21 -17.81 18.99
C HIS A 123 0.50 -17.47 17.51
N ASP A 124 -0.55 -17.19 16.74
CA ASP A 124 -0.45 -16.95 15.30
C ASP A 124 0.21 -15.60 15.00
N LEU A 125 -0.07 -14.60 15.83
CA LEU A 125 0.58 -13.30 15.77
C LEU A 125 2.09 -13.44 16.05
N PHE A 126 2.45 -14.24 17.05
CA PHE A 126 3.85 -14.50 17.33
C PHE A 126 4.51 -15.33 16.22
N SER A 127 3.82 -16.31 15.62
CA SER A 127 4.36 -17.13 14.53
C SER A 127 4.71 -16.33 13.28
N ILE A 128 4.03 -15.21 13.04
CA ILE A 128 4.34 -14.28 11.93
C ILE A 128 5.47 -13.32 12.32
N THR A 129 5.52 -12.86 13.57
CA THR A 129 6.37 -11.74 13.97
C THR A 129 7.74 -12.14 14.55
N TRP A 130 7.90 -13.38 15.02
CA TRP A 130 9.15 -13.80 15.69
C TRP A 130 10.37 -13.74 14.78
N GLY A 131 10.25 -14.10 13.50
CA GLY A 131 11.37 -14.12 12.54
C GLY A 131 12.00 -12.72 12.35
N PRO A 132 11.22 -11.71 11.91
CA PRO A 132 11.71 -10.34 11.79
C PRO A 132 12.21 -9.75 13.12
N ALA A 133 11.55 -10.07 14.23
CA ALA A 133 11.97 -9.61 15.56
C ALA A 133 13.34 -10.17 15.95
N VAL A 134 13.57 -11.48 15.76
CA VAL A 134 14.85 -12.13 16.04
C VAL A 134 15.95 -11.63 15.10
N ALA A 135 15.64 -11.40 13.82
CA ALA A 135 16.58 -10.81 12.87
C ALA A 135 17.03 -9.41 13.30
N ALA A 136 16.09 -8.55 13.72
CA ALA A 136 16.40 -7.21 14.22
C ALA A 136 17.22 -7.25 15.52
N LEU A 137 16.85 -8.13 16.46
CA LEU A 137 17.61 -8.32 17.71
C LEU A 137 19.03 -8.82 17.44
N THR A 138 19.19 -9.77 16.52
CA THR A 138 20.48 -10.33 16.08
C THR A 138 21.35 -9.23 15.45
N TYR A 139 20.76 -8.40 14.58
CA TYR A 139 21.48 -7.29 13.95
C TYR A 139 21.94 -6.25 14.97
N VAL A 140 21.04 -5.83 15.88
CA VAL A 140 21.39 -4.88 16.95
C VAL A 140 22.48 -5.46 17.83
N PHE A 141 22.39 -6.75 18.18
CA PHE A 141 23.39 -7.43 19.00
C PHE A 141 24.76 -7.52 18.31
N ASP A 142 24.82 -7.78 17.00
CA ASP A 142 26.06 -7.85 16.22
C ASP A 142 26.73 -6.48 16.01
N LYS A 143 25.93 -5.41 15.83
CA LYS A 143 26.46 -4.08 15.49
C LYS A 143 26.65 -3.14 16.67
N SER A 144 26.10 -3.46 17.83
CA SER A 144 26.22 -2.57 19.00
C SER A 144 27.43 -2.92 19.87
N GLU A 145 28.27 -1.92 20.14
CA GLU A 145 29.36 -2.02 21.14
C GLU A 145 28.94 -1.51 22.53
N ASN A 146 27.71 -0.97 22.63
CA ASN A 146 27.19 -0.40 23.86
C ASN A 146 26.51 -1.49 24.71
N ASP A 147 27.06 -1.75 25.89
CA ASP A 147 26.56 -2.75 26.84
C ASP A 147 25.07 -2.55 27.17
N VAL A 148 24.58 -1.31 27.27
CA VAL A 148 23.15 -1.04 27.54
C VAL A 148 22.26 -1.53 26.40
N ILE A 149 22.72 -1.41 25.16
CA ILE A 149 21.99 -1.86 23.97
C ILE A 149 22.04 -3.39 23.88
N LEU A 150 23.19 -3.99 24.15
CA LEU A 150 23.36 -5.45 24.22
C LEU A 150 22.44 -6.07 25.29
N GLN A 151 22.39 -5.49 26.49
CA GLN A 151 21.48 -5.93 27.56
C GLN A 151 20.00 -5.83 27.14
N LYS A 152 19.62 -4.80 26.38
CA LYS A 152 18.26 -4.67 25.84
C LYS A 152 17.97 -5.73 24.78
N ALA A 153 18.92 -6.02 23.89
CA ALA A 153 18.79 -7.08 22.89
C ALA A 153 18.66 -8.47 23.55
N LEU A 154 19.49 -8.79 24.55
CA LEU A 154 19.40 -10.03 25.33
C LEU A 154 18.06 -10.16 26.07
N ASN A 155 17.56 -9.06 26.62
CA ASN A 155 16.22 -9.03 27.20
C ASN A 155 15.13 -9.32 26.16
N GLY A 156 15.31 -8.88 24.91
CA GLY A 156 14.47 -9.23 23.76
C GLY A 156 14.48 -10.73 23.49
N PHE A 157 15.66 -11.33 23.35
CA PHE A 157 15.82 -12.79 23.18
C PHE A 157 15.14 -13.58 24.30
N ARG A 158 15.31 -13.15 25.56
CA ARG A 158 14.66 -13.78 26.72
C ARG A 158 13.14 -13.72 26.65
N LYS A 159 12.57 -12.59 26.20
CA LYS A 159 11.12 -12.46 26.03
C LYS A 159 10.60 -13.35 24.91
N CYS A 160 11.29 -13.40 23.76
CA CYS A 160 10.95 -14.31 22.67
C CYS A 160 10.98 -15.78 23.12
N ALA A 161 12.01 -16.16 23.89
CA ALA A 161 12.12 -17.51 24.45
C ALA A 161 10.98 -17.83 25.44
N SER A 162 10.59 -16.86 26.27
CA SER A 162 9.47 -17.03 27.21
C SER A 162 8.13 -17.23 26.49
N ILE A 163 7.89 -16.50 25.40
CA ILE A 163 6.67 -16.62 24.59
C ILE A 163 6.68 -17.97 23.85
N ALA A 164 7.80 -18.34 23.22
CA ALA A 164 7.95 -19.62 22.54
C ALA A 164 7.74 -20.81 23.50
N ALA A 165 8.26 -20.72 24.74
CA ALA A 165 8.06 -21.73 25.77
C ALA A 165 6.61 -21.82 26.24
N HIS A 166 5.92 -20.69 26.39
CA HIS A 166 4.51 -20.64 26.77
C HIS A 166 3.61 -21.32 25.73
N TYR A 167 3.92 -21.12 24.45
CA TYR A 167 3.15 -21.67 23.32
C TYR A 167 3.68 -23.01 22.79
N GLY A 168 4.77 -23.56 23.35
CA GLY A 168 5.35 -24.83 22.94
C GLY A 168 6.01 -24.82 21.56
N MET A 169 6.41 -23.64 21.06
CA MET A 169 7.01 -23.45 19.74
C MET A 169 8.49 -23.84 19.72
N LYS A 170 8.75 -25.13 19.57
CA LYS A 170 10.11 -25.71 19.59
C LYS A 170 11.01 -25.13 18.51
N ASP A 171 10.48 -24.96 17.30
CA ASP A 171 11.24 -24.44 16.16
C ASP A 171 11.76 -23.02 16.44
N VAL A 172 10.93 -22.15 17.03
CA VAL A 172 11.33 -20.78 17.41
C VAL A 172 12.43 -20.82 18.47
N PHE A 173 12.29 -21.71 19.45
CA PHE A 173 13.27 -21.86 20.52
C PHE A 173 14.63 -22.35 20.00
N ASP A 174 14.64 -23.34 19.11
CA ASP A 174 15.86 -23.84 18.47
C ASP A 174 16.54 -22.76 17.63
N ASN A 175 15.77 -21.96 16.89
CA ASN A 175 16.30 -20.81 16.14
C ASN A 175 16.93 -19.77 17.08
N LEU A 176 16.30 -19.43 18.21
CA LEU A 176 16.87 -18.51 19.19
C LEU A 176 18.22 -19.04 19.74
N ILE A 177 18.31 -20.34 20.00
CA ILE A 177 19.55 -20.99 20.45
C ILE A 177 20.63 -20.89 19.37
N ILE A 178 20.31 -21.20 18.12
CA ILE A 178 21.27 -21.11 16.99
C ILE A 178 21.84 -19.68 16.91
N HIS A 179 21.00 -18.65 16.97
CA HIS A 179 21.44 -17.26 16.94
C HIS A 179 22.33 -16.89 18.14
N LEU A 180 21.98 -17.29 19.37
CA LEU A 180 22.79 -17.03 20.56
C LEU A 180 24.10 -17.83 20.58
N CYS A 181 24.09 -19.07 20.08
CA CYS A 181 25.29 -19.92 19.95
C CYS A 181 26.30 -19.34 18.95
N LYS A 182 25.82 -18.70 17.87
CA LYS A 182 26.68 -17.97 16.91
C LYS A 182 27.48 -16.88 17.60
N PHE A 183 26.89 -16.17 18.56
CA PHE A 183 27.57 -15.08 19.29
C PHE A 183 28.41 -15.57 20.47
N SER A 184 28.03 -16.69 21.08
CA SER A 184 28.74 -17.23 22.26
C SER A 184 30.06 -17.93 21.91
N THR A 185 30.53 -17.84 20.65
CA THR A 185 31.73 -18.50 20.10
C THR A 185 31.80 -20.02 20.31
N LEU A 186 30.77 -20.65 20.88
CA LEU A 186 30.65 -22.10 21.12
C LEU A 186 30.66 -22.91 19.81
N ALA A 187 30.18 -22.34 18.71
CA ALA A 187 30.24 -22.94 17.38
C ALA A 187 31.49 -22.53 16.56
N SER A 188 32.33 -21.62 17.07
CA SER A 188 33.44 -21.00 16.33
C SER A 188 34.73 -21.85 16.24
N ASN A 189 34.59 -23.17 16.33
CA ASN A 189 35.63 -24.13 16.01
C ASN A 189 35.41 -24.85 14.66
N SER A 190 34.33 -24.57 13.91
CA SER A 190 34.09 -25.23 12.62
C SER A 190 33.92 -24.33 11.39
N GLU A 191 33.55 -23.05 11.52
CA GLU A 191 33.14 -22.25 10.33
C GLU A 191 33.70 -20.82 10.31
N ARG A 192 34.98 -20.65 10.65
CA ARG A 192 35.70 -19.39 10.34
C ARG A 192 36.34 -19.40 8.94
N ALA A 193 35.99 -20.37 8.09
CA ALA A 193 36.67 -20.63 6.84
C ALA A 193 35.72 -20.85 5.65
N SER A 194 34.62 -20.11 5.54
CA SER A 194 33.95 -19.92 4.25
C SER A 194 32.82 -18.90 4.33
N GLU A 195 32.86 -17.97 3.38
CA GLU A 195 31.77 -17.07 2.94
C GLU A 195 31.55 -15.78 3.71
N GLU A 196 32.39 -14.80 3.34
CA GLU A 196 31.89 -13.49 2.94
C GLU A 196 30.70 -13.61 1.96
N ALA A 197 29.74 -12.70 2.12
CA ALA A 197 28.68 -12.32 1.20
C ALA A 197 27.45 -13.25 1.05
N LEU A 198 26.37 -12.91 1.78
CA LEU A 198 25.05 -12.78 1.15
C LEU A 198 24.33 -11.52 1.68
N PRO A 199 23.64 -10.77 0.79
CA PRO A 199 23.23 -9.40 1.06
C PRO A 199 22.01 -9.34 1.97
N LEU A 200 22.06 -8.44 2.96
CA LEU A 200 20.88 -7.77 3.48
C LEU A 200 20.16 -7.13 2.28
N ILE A 201 19.02 -7.69 1.81
CA ILE A 201 17.93 -6.94 1.14
C ILE A 201 16.65 -7.78 0.89
N ASP A 202 16.66 -9.11 0.85
CA ASP A 202 15.47 -9.85 0.33
C ASP A 202 14.43 -10.35 1.35
N LEU A 203 14.08 -9.57 2.38
CA LEU A 203 12.96 -9.93 3.29
C LEU A 203 11.85 -8.89 3.41
N VAL A 204 11.72 -8.01 2.41
CA VAL A 204 10.48 -7.30 2.12
C VAL A 204 9.93 -7.81 0.79
N VAL A 205 9.64 -9.11 0.72
CA VAL A 205 8.65 -9.62 -0.23
C VAL A 205 7.49 -10.11 0.62
N ILE A 206 6.47 -9.25 0.71
CA ILE A 206 5.12 -9.68 1.01
C ILE A 206 4.77 -10.63 -0.13
N ASP A 207 4.61 -11.91 0.19
CA ASP A 207 4.11 -12.92 -0.75
C ASP A 207 2.65 -12.56 -1.10
N GLU A 208 2.46 -11.75 -2.13
CA GLU A 208 1.24 -11.78 -2.93
C GLU A 208 1.45 -12.85 -4.01
N GLY A 209 0.66 -13.92 -3.89
CA GLY A 209 0.79 -15.11 -4.72
C GLY A 209 0.45 -14.90 -6.18
N ASP A 210 0.85 -15.87 -6.99
CA ASP A 210 0.18 -16.15 -8.25
C ASP A 210 -0.03 -17.66 -8.39
N GLY A 211 -1.27 -18.02 -8.67
CA GLY A 211 -1.67 -19.39 -8.92
C GLY A 211 -1.62 -19.70 -10.40
N ASN A 212 -1.13 -20.88 -10.78
CA ASN A 212 -1.82 -21.73 -11.74
C ASN A 212 -1.21 -23.12 -11.79
N GLY A 213 -2.05 -24.15 -11.89
CA GLY A 213 -1.68 -25.39 -12.56
C GLY A 213 -1.91 -26.70 -11.82
N GLU A 214 -3.14 -27.21 -11.96
CA GLU A 214 -3.49 -28.62 -12.14
C GLU A 214 -3.54 -29.58 -10.92
N GLY A 215 -4.71 -30.23 -10.78
CA GLY A 215 -4.78 -31.58 -10.19
C GLY A 215 -5.99 -31.85 -9.30
N ASN A 216 -7.14 -32.15 -9.92
CA ASN A 216 -8.21 -33.04 -9.46
C ASN A 216 -8.43 -33.23 -7.95
N ASP A 217 -9.62 -32.83 -7.47
CA ASP A 217 -10.54 -33.84 -6.94
C ASP A 217 -12.00 -33.37 -6.94
N LYS A 218 -12.84 -34.27 -7.45
CA LYS A 218 -14.31 -34.21 -7.55
C LYS A 218 -14.93 -34.04 -6.17
N PHE A 219 -15.75 -33.00 -5.99
CA PHE A 219 -16.83 -33.02 -5.01
C PHE A 219 -18.16 -32.98 -5.77
N ASP A 220 -18.75 -34.16 -5.92
CA ASP A 220 -20.09 -34.39 -6.45
C ASP A 220 -21.11 -33.91 -5.41
N CYS A 221 -21.87 -32.87 -5.74
CA CYS A 221 -23.10 -32.50 -5.04
C CYS A 221 -24.20 -32.49 -6.10
N GLY A 222 -24.86 -33.64 -6.27
CA GLY A 222 -25.90 -33.85 -7.26
C GLY A 222 -27.03 -34.71 -6.68
N SER A 223 -28.10 -34.03 -6.30
CA SER A 223 -29.50 -34.39 -6.58
C SER A 223 -29.94 -35.83 -6.32
N ASN A 224 -30.61 -36.05 -5.18
CA ASN A 224 -31.56 -37.15 -5.04
C ASN A 224 -32.97 -36.64 -5.37
N ASP A 225 -33.48 -37.04 -6.54
CA ASP A 225 -34.90 -37.16 -6.78
C ASP A 225 -35.19 -38.42 -7.63
N CYS A 226 -36.33 -39.04 -7.30
CA CYS A 226 -37.09 -40.05 -8.06
C CYS A 226 -36.77 -41.56 -7.90
N SER A 227 -37.49 -42.15 -6.93
CA SER A 227 -38.55 -43.17 -7.06
C SER A 227 -38.32 -44.60 -7.61
N ALA A 228 -39.01 -45.51 -6.90
CA ALA A 228 -39.63 -46.78 -7.31
C ALA A 228 -38.76 -48.06 -7.41
N SER A 229 -38.94 -48.94 -6.42
CA SER A 229 -39.53 -50.28 -6.58
C SER A 229 -39.93 -50.84 -5.21
#